data_AF-A0A2E6H1I9-F1
#
_entry.id   AF-A0A2E6H1I9-F1
#
_cell.length_a   1.000
_cell.length_b   1.000
_cell.length_c   1.000
_cell.angle_alpha   90.00
_cell.angle_beta   90.00
_cell.angle_gamma   90.00
#
_symmetry.space_group_name_H-M   'P 1'
#
loop_
_entity.id
_entity.type
_entity.pdbx_description
1 polymer ?
#
loop_
_entity_poly.entity_id
_entity_poly.type
_entity_poly.pdbx_seq_one_letter_code
_entity_poly.pdbx_strand_id
1 'polypeptide(L)'
;MGFLDHSTNNIIIDAVLTDVGRAFLARNDGSFSIVKFALGDDEVDYEVIRKFGRTVGKEKIEKNTPVFEAQTIGNLALKHKLVSISNPNLLRLPSLSLRGDGLDSTSSTLDMSRSGSGSSRTVTITQSIINESSIDVELRDQAFIAKLPHMFLQMKSETPDNVDSNNIATYIIPRDASITALGGSQLKLEIETKSITDAQFDVYGNAGDKTVISSVVGIVGVQSGATKEFEVQISR
;
A
#
# COMPACT_ATOMS: atom_id res chain seq x y z
N MET A 1 15.15 35.41 24.31
CA MET A 1 15.39 34.18 23.51
C MET A 1 15.65 33.06 24.51
N GLY A 2 14.68 32.17 24.71
CA GLY A 2 14.76 31.13 25.74
C GLY A 2 15.60 29.95 25.27
N PHE A 3 16.53 29.52 26.12
CA PHE A 3 17.29 28.28 25.96
C PHE A 3 16.35 27.10 26.16
N LEU A 4 16.19 26.25 25.14
CA LEU A 4 15.52 24.97 25.31
C LEU A 4 16.51 24.05 26.02
N ASP A 5 16.13 23.51 27.18
CA ASP A 5 16.95 22.55 27.93
C ASP A 5 16.75 21.14 27.36
N HIS A 6 17.85 20.48 26.98
CA HIS A 6 17.86 19.13 26.42
C HIS A 6 18.32 18.08 27.47
N SER A 7 18.40 18.47 28.76
CA SER A 7 18.93 17.64 29.85
C SER A 7 18.13 16.35 30.07
N THR A 8 16.82 16.39 29.82
CA THR A 8 16.01 15.20 29.57
C THR A 8 15.92 14.97 28.07
N ASN A 9 16.28 13.78 27.61
CA ASN A 9 16.03 13.25 26.25
C ASN A 9 14.52 13.14 25.95
N ASN A 10 13.77 14.22 26.15
CA ASN A 10 12.35 14.29 25.89
C ASN A 10 12.16 14.58 24.40
N ILE A 11 11.80 13.52 23.66
CA ILE A 11 11.33 13.64 22.29
C ILE A 11 9.89 14.15 22.36
N ILE A 12 9.68 15.39 21.95
CA ILE A 12 8.33 15.95 21.79
C ILE A 12 7.82 15.53 20.41
N ILE A 13 6.71 14.81 20.39
CA ILE A 13 6.04 14.38 19.16
C ILE A 13 4.78 15.21 19.01
N ASP A 14 4.64 15.91 17.89
CA ASP A 14 3.38 16.53 17.48
C ASP A 14 2.55 15.50 16.72
N ALA A 15 1.31 15.27 17.17
CA ALA A 15 0.42 14.28 16.59
C ALA A 15 -1.01 14.79 16.60
N VAL A 16 -1.69 14.60 15.46
CA VAL A 16 -3.08 14.97 15.28
C VAL A 16 -3.91 13.70 15.07
N LEU A 17 -5.08 13.64 15.70
CA LEU A 17 -6.03 12.54 15.46
C LEU A 17 -6.68 12.68 14.09
N THR A 18 -6.78 11.53 13.40
CA THR A 18 -7.60 11.40 12.20
C THR A 18 -9.07 11.63 12.51
N ASP A 19 -9.88 11.83 11.47
CA ASP A 19 -11.33 12.06 11.65
C ASP A 19 -12.02 10.94 12.45
N VAL A 20 -11.63 9.69 12.22
CA VAL A 20 -12.11 8.53 12.98
C VAL A 20 -11.64 8.59 14.44
N GLY A 21 -10.37 8.95 14.67
CA GLY A 21 -9.83 9.12 16.02
C GLY A 21 -10.55 10.22 16.79
N ARG A 22 -10.84 11.36 16.13
CA ARG A 22 -11.63 12.46 16.71
C ARG A 22 -13.06 12.02 17.03
N ALA A 23 -13.68 11.21 16.16
CA ALA A 23 -15.01 10.66 16.40
C ALA A 23 -15.04 9.74 17.63
N PHE A 24 -14.02 8.89 17.82
CA PHE A 24 -13.91 8.06 19.02
C PHE A 24 -13.65 8.88 20.28
N LEU A 25 -12.77 9.88 20.23
CA LEU A 25 -12.53 10.77 21.36
C LEU A 25 -13.81 11.54 21.74
N ALA A 26 -14.58 12.00 20.75
CA ALA A 26 -15.81 12.75 20.97
C ALA A 26 -16.94 11.94 21.64
N ARG A 27 -16.88 10.60 21.63
CA ARG A 27 -17.86 9.75 22.34
C ARG A 27 -17.78 9.91 23.85
N ASN A 28 -16.60 10.27 24.38
CA ASN A 28 -16.36 10.53 25.80
C ASN A 28 -16.90 9.43 26.75
N ASP A 29 -16.87 8.19 26.32
CA ASP A 29 -17.39 7.01 27.03
C ASP A 29 -16.26 6.16 27.66
N GLY A 30 -15.02 6.65 27.60
CA GLY A 30 -13.81 5.95 28.07
C GLY A 30 -13.31 4.85 27.13
N SER A 31 -13.92 4.65 25.96
CA SER A 31 -13.49 3.63 24.98
C SER A 31 -12.26 4.01 24.17
N PHE A 32 -11.89 5.29 24.14
CA PHE A 32 -10.75 5.77 23.36
C PHE A 32 -9.43 5.51 24.07
N SER A 33 -8.60 4.62 23.51
CA SER A 33 -7.25 4.32 23.98
C SER A 33 -6.32 4.02 22.80
N ILE A 34 -5.13 4.61 22.82
CA ILE A 34 -4.06 4.34 21.84
C ILE A 34 -3.23 3.16 22.36
N VAL A 35 -3.43 1.97 21.79
CA VAL A 35 -2.75 0.73 22.22
C VAL A 35 -1.59 0.31 21.32
N LYS A 36 -1.52 0.87 20.10
CA LYS A 36 -0.51 0.57 19.10
C LYS A 36 -0.22 1.82 18.28
N PHE A 37 1.01 1.92 17.80
CA PHE A 37 1.43 2.92 16.83
C PHE A 37 2.31 2.26 15.76
N ALA A 38 2.44 2.92 14.63
CA ALA A 38 3.39 2.58 13.58
C ALA A 38 4.09 3.87 13.15
N LEU A 39 5.33 3.74 12.71
CA LEU A 39 6.13 4.83 12.15
C LEU A 39 6.23 4.64 10.64
N GLY A 40 6.55 5.70 9.92
CA GLY A 40 6.79 5.71 8.48
C GLY A 40 8.00 6.57 8.13
N ASP A 41 8.44 6.47 6.89
CA ASP A 41 9.58 7.19 6.33
C ASP A 41 9.23 7.88 5.00
N ASP A 42 7.97 8.29 4.84
CA ASP A 42 7.43 8.88 3.61
C ASP A 42 8.17 10.17 3.18
N GLU A 43 8.81 10.88 4.12
CA GLU A 43 9.60 12.10 3.87
C GLU A 43 11.03 11.81 3.36
N VAL A 44 11.49 10.56 3.45
CA VAL A 44 12.88 10.20 3.17
C VAL A 44 13.07 9.87 1.69
N ASP A 45 13.76 10.75 0.98
CA ASP A 45 14.23 10.45 -0.38
C ASP A 45 15.50 9.58 -0.35
N TYR A 46 15.32 8.26 -0.54
CA TYR A 46 16.41 7.30 -0.62
C TYR A 46 17.24 7.38 -1.91
N GLU A 47 16.82 8.12 -2.95
CA GLU A 47 17.65 8.34 -4.15
C GLU A 47 18.90 9.16 -3.86
N VAL A 48 18.87 9.99 -2.81
CA VAL A 48 20.04 10.70 -2.28
C VAL A 48 21.18 9.73 -1.95
N ILE A 49 20.87 8.53 -1.42
CA ILE A 49 21.87 7.49 -1.16
C ILE A 49 22.41 6.90 -2.45
N ARG A 50 21.58 6.69 -3.47
CA ARG A 50 22.02 6.19 -4.79
C ARG A 50 22.99 7.17 -5.45
N LYS A 51 22.74 8.47 -5.30
CA LYS A 51 23.54 9.54 -5.92
C LYS A 51 24.85 9.84 -5.21
N PHE A 52 24.86 9.85 -3.87
CA PHE A 52 26.01 10.30 -3.08
C PHE A 52 26.69 9.18 -2.27
N GLY A 53 26.21 7.93 -2.38
CA GLY A 53 26.66 6.81 -1.58
C GLY A 53 26.14 6.87 -0.14
N ARG A 54 26.33 5.78 0.62
CA ARG A 54 25.76 5.65 1.98
C ARG A 54 26.32 6.67 2.98
N THR A 55 27.62 6.95 2.93
CA THR A 55 28.29 7.83 3.90
C THR A 55 27.82 9.27 3.80
N VAL A 56 27.80 9.85 2.60
CA VAL A 56 27.37 11.24 2.39
C VAL A 56 25.84 11.33 2.25
N GLY A 57 25.22 10.31 1.67
CA GLY A 57 23.77 10.26 1.48
C GLY A 57 22.99 10.28 2.80
N LYS A 58 23.43 9.53 3.82
CA LYS A 58 22.77 9.54 5.13
C LYS A 58 22.80 10.93 5.78
N GLU A 59 23.94 11.63 5.74
CA GLU A 59 24.07 12.96 6.32
C GLU A 59 23.22 13.99 5.58
N LYS A 60 23.05 13.79 4.26
CA LYS A 60 22.17 14.64 3.46
C LYS A 60 20.70 14.39 3.78
N ILE A 61 20.29 13.16 4.00
CA ILE A 61 18.92 12.85 4.45
C ILE A 61 18.67 13.51 5.80
N GLU A 62 19.52 13.23 6.80
CA GLU A 62 19.38 13.76 8.16
C GLU A 62 19.30 15.30 8.22
N LYS A 63 19.99 16.01 7.31
CA LYS A 63 20.02 17.48 7.31
C LYS A 63 18.96 18.14 6.43
N ASN A 64 18.44 17.44 5.42
CA ASN A 64 17.57 18.05 4.41
C ASN A 64 16.15 17.47 4.38
N THR A 65 15.89 16.35 5.05
CA THR A 65 14.54 15.80 5.14
C THR A 65 13.63 16.81 5.85
N PRO A 66 12.59 17.34 5.17
CA PRO A 66 11.66 18.26 5.79
C PRO A 66 10.81 17.52 6.82
N VAL A 67 10.39 18.23 7.86
CA VAL A 67 9.38 17.71 8.81
C VAL A 67 8.01 18.16 8.30
N PHE A 68 7.14 17.21 7.99
CA PHE A 68 5.77 17.50 7.58
C PHE A 68 4.85 17.71 8.78
N GLU A 69 3.80 18.50 8.55
CA GLU A 69 2.71 18.64 9.52
C GLU A 69 1.83 17.38 9.52
N ALA A 70 1.29 17.03 10.69
CA ALA A 70 0.43 15.87 10.83
C ALA A 70 -0.88 16.05 10.03
N GLN A 71 -1.15 15.11 9.13
CA GLN A 71 -2.39 15.08 8.33
C GLN A 71 -3.52 14.41 9.10
N THR A 72 -4.74 14.97 9.02
CA THR A 72 -5.95 14.36 9.62
C THR A 72 -6.56 13.26 8.74
N ILE A 73 -6.21 13.24 7.44
CA ILE A 73 -6.72 12.26 6.49
C ILE A 73 -5.86 11.00 6.56
N GLY A 74 -6.38 9.96 7.20
CA GLY A 74 -5.63 8.72 7.44
C GLY A 74 -5.11 8.00 6.19
N ASN A 75 -5.80 8.15 5.05
CA ASN A 75 -5.37 7.52 3.78
C ASN A 75 -4.19 8.24 3.10
N LEU A 76 -3.93 9.50 3.48
CA LEU A 76 -2.81 10.29 2.96
C LEU A 76 -1.66 10.40 3.95
N ALA A 77 -1.94 10.18 5.24
CA ALA A 77 -1.01 10.46 6.33
C ALA A 77 0.22 9.53 6.33
N LEU A 78 0.07 8.24 6.01
CA LEU A 78 1.18 7.29 6.09
C LEU A 78 1.06 6.15 5.07
N LYS A 79 1.85 6.21 4.00
CA LYS A 79 1.84 5.25 2.89
C LYS A 79 2.82 4.11 3.12
N HIS A 80 4.05 4.43 3.51
CA HIS A 80 5.10 3.43 3.76
C HIS A 80 5.29 3.25 5.27
N LYS A 81 4.72 2.15 5.80
CA LYS A 81 4.87 1.77 7.21
C LYS A 81 6.19 1.06 7.42
N LEU A 82 6.92 1.47 8.44
CA LEU A 82 8.07 0.73 8.95
C LEU A 82 7.62 -0.59 9.57
N VAL A 83 8.42 -1.64 9.37
CA VAL A 83 8.19 -2.98 9.92
C VAL A 83 9.24 -3.26 10.99
N SER A 84 8.82 -3.84 12.11
CA SER A 84 9.73 -4.32 13.15
C SER A 84 10.20 -5.73 12.84
N ILE A 85 11.51 -5.92 12.82
CA ILE A 85 12.16 -7.18 12.45
C ILE A 85 13.18 -7.51 13.53
N SER A 86 13.21 -8.77 13.98
CA SER A 86 14.11 -9.21 15.05
C SER A 86 15.54 -9.43 14.57
N ASN A 87 15.74 -9.66 13.26
CA ASN A 87 17.04 -9.94 12.66
C ASN A 87 17.86 -8.65 12.43
N PRO A 88 18.94 -8.40 13.20
CA PRO A 88 19.76 -7.19 13.05
C PRO A 88 20.68 -7.23 11.82
N ASN A 89 20.87 -8.41 11.21
CA ASN A 89 21.75 -8.60 10.05
C ASN A 89 20.99 -8.48 8.72
N LEU A 90 19.70 -8.15 8.75
CA LEU A 90 18.91 -7.98 7.55
C LEU A 90 19.43 -6.79 6.73
N LEU A 91 19.89 -7.08 5.51
CA LEU A 91 20.44 -6.06 4.62
C LEU A 91 19.44 -5.55 3.58
N ARG A 92 18.41 -6.35 3.24
CA ARG A 92 17.46 -6.07 2.18
C ARG A 92 16.05 -6.53 2.54
N LEU A 93 15.06 -5.73 2.13
CA LEU A 93 13.65 -6.09 2.19
C LEU A 93 13.20 -6.75 0.89
N PRO A 94 12.23 -7.67 0.94
CA PRO A 94 11.63 -8.23 -0.26
C PRO A 94 10.76 -7.19 -0.97
N SER A 95 10.51 -7.42 -2.25
CA SER A 95 9.61 -6.63 -3.08
C SER A 95 8.55 -7.51 -3.72
N LEU A 96 7.40 -6.90 -4.03
CA LEU A 96 6.32 -7.56 -4.76
C LEU A 96 6.43 -7.28 -6.25
N SER A 97 6.27 -8.34 -7.04
CA SER A 97 6.16 -8.28 -8.50
C SER A 97 4.77 -8.73 -8.94
N LEU A 98 4.31 -8.15 -10.04
CA LEU A 98 2.98 -8.34 -10.60
C LEU A 98 3.10 -9.02 -11.98
N ARG A 99 2.29 -10.05 -12.24
CA ARG A 99 2.13 -10.68 -13.55
C ARG A 99 0.67 -11.00 -13.76
N GLY A 100 0.15 -10.91 -14.98
CA GLY A 100 -1.25 -11.24 -15.22
C GLY A 100 -1.64 -11.09 -16.67
N ASP A 101 -2.82 -11.60 -17.01
CA ASP A 101 -3.38 -11.45 -18.35
C ASP A 101 -3.84 -10.00 -18.56
N GLY A 102 -3.41 -9.37 -19.65
CA GLY A 102 -3.74 -7.97 -19.94
C GLY A 102 -2.97 -6.95 -19.10
N LEU A 103 -1.90 -7.36 -18.43
CA LEU A 103 -1.00 -6.44 -17.72
C LEU A 103 0.14 -5.99 -18.64
N ASP A 104 0.27 -4.69 -18.87
CA ASP A 104 1.50 -4.11 -19.41
C ASP A 104 2.53 -3.95 -18.28
N SER A 105 3.58 -4.76 -18.33
CA SER A 105 4.68 -4.73 -17.35
C SER A 105 5.49 -3.42 -17.37
N THR A 106 5.39 -2.62 -18.43
CA THR A 106 6.14 -1.38 -18.61
C THR A 106 5.43 -0.21 -17.92
N SER A 107 4.13 -0.06 -18.18
CA SER A 107 3.29 0.98 -17.58
C SER A 107 2.68 0.58 -16.23
N SER A 108 2.75 -0.70 -15.85
CA SER A 108 2.03 -1.26 -14.69
C SER A 108 0.52 -1.00 -14.77
N THR A 109 -0.04 -1.12 -15.98
CA THR A 109 -1.45 -0.93 -16.27
C THR A 109 -2.10 -2.27 -16.62
N LEU A 110 -3.24 -2.55 -16.01
CA LEU A 110 -4.07 -3.72 -16.26
C LEU A 110 -5.30 -3.34 -17.09
N ASP A 111 -5.41 -3.89 -18.28
CA ASP A 111 -6.53 -3.64 -19.19
C ASP A 111 -7.71 -4.59 -18.92
N MET A 112 -8.84 -3.99 -18.57
CA MET A 112 -10.12 -4.66 -18.35
C MET A 112 -11.20 -4.07 -19.26
N SER A 113 -12.24 -4.86 -19.52
CA SER A 113 -13.45 -4.41 -20.22
C SER A 113 -14.64 -4.50 -19.30
N ARG A 114 -15.64 -3.63 -19.46
CA ARG A 114 -16.87 -3.68 -18.65
C ARG A 114 -17.58 -5.03 -18.73
N SER A 115 -17.49 -5.73 -19.86
CA SER A 115 -18.18 -7.00 -20.11
C SER A 115 -17.36 -7.95 -20.97
N GLY A 116 -17.77 -9.21 -21.04
CA GLY A 116 -17.13 -10.24 -21.86
C GLY A 116 -15.91 -10.88 -21.20
N SER A 117 -15.02 -11.48 -22.00
CA SER A 117 -13.84 -12.20 -21.48
C SER A 117 -12.79 -11.30 -20.80
N GLY A 118 -12.88 -9.97 -20.99
CA GLY A 118 -12.00 -9.00 -20.35
C GLY A 118 -12.56 -8.38 -19.06
N SER A 119 -13.78 -8.76 -18.64
CA SER A 119 -14.37 -8.28 -17.38
C SER A 119 -13.81 -8.96 -16.15
N SER A 120 -13.11 -10.08 -16.32
CA SER A 120 -12.36 -10.73 -15.27
C SER A 120 -10.92 -10.93 -15.71
N ARG A 121 -9.97 -10.54 -14.86
CA ARG A 121 -8.54 -10.72 -15.09
C ARG A 121 -7.90 -11.43 -13.91
N THR A 122 -7.08 -12.41 -14.24
CA THR A 122 -6.25 -13.10 -13.27
C THR A 122 -4.91 -12.41 -13.17
N VAL A 123 -4.52 -12.08 -11.94
CA VAL A 123 -3.27 -11.43 -11.61
C VAL A 123 -2.56 -12.26 -10.55
N THR A 124 -1.26 -12.39 -10.68
CA THR A 124 -0.38 -13.15 -9.79
C THR A 124 0.64 -12.21 -9.19
N ILE A 125 0.65 -12.16 -7.87
CA ILE A 125 1.62 -11.46 -7.05
C ILE A 125 2.70 -12.46 -6.66
N THR A 126 3.95 -12.02 -6.76
CA THR A 126 5.09 -12.83 -6.35
C THR A 126 6.04 -12.00 -5.53
N GLN A 127 6.30 -12.47 -4.32
CA GLN A 127 7.32 -11.91 -3.44
C GLN A 127 8.71 -12.37 -3.88
N SER A 128 9.62 -11.43 -4.05
CA SER A 128 10.98 -11.65 -4.54
C SER A 128 11.99 -10.85 -3.75
N ILE A 129 13.26 -11.24 -3.82
CA ILE A 129 14.38 -10.51 -3.24
C ILE A 129 15.56 -10.55 -4.22
N ILE A 130 16.35 -9.48 -4.27
CA ILE A 130 17.46 -9.34 -5.22
C ILE A 130 18.77 -9.36 -4.45
N ASN A 131 19.75 -10.14 -4.94
CA ASN A 131 21.09 -10.32 -4.37
C ASN A 131 21.10 -10.91 -2.95
N GLU A 132 20.11 -11.75 -2.62
CA GLU A 132 20.06 -12.54 -1.39
C GLU A 132 19.71 -13.99 -1.74
N SER A 133 20.11 -14.93 -0.88
CA SER A 133 19.87 -16.37 -1.09
C SER A 133 18.50 -16.84 -0.62
N SER A 134 17.85 -16.09 0.27
CA SER A 134 16.49 -16.39 0.74
C SER A 134 15.84 -15.17 1.37
N ILE A 135 14.50 -15.16 1.41
CA ILE A 135 13.73 -14.18 2.18
C ILE A 135 13.69 -14.64 3.65
N ASP A 136 13.94 -13.71 4.58
CA ASP A 136 13.83 -13.95 6.01
C ASP A 136 12.43 -14.47 6.38
N VAL A 137 12.34 -15.43 7.30
CA VAL A 137 11.08 -16.05 7.71
C VAL A 137 10.08 -15.04 8.27
N GLU A 138 10.55 -13.99 8.93
CA GLU A 138 9.68 -12.91 9.46
C GLU A 138 9.08 -12.05 8.35
N LEU A 139 9.69 -12.04 7.16
CA LEU A 139 9.25 -11.25 6.02
C LEU A 139 8.47 -12.08 4.99
N ARG A 140 8.28 -13.38 5.20
CA ARG A 140 7.50 -14.21 4.28
C ARG A 140 6.01 -14.00 4.53
N ASP A 141 5.34 -13.37 3.57
CA ASP A 141 3.94 -13.01 3.71
C ASP A 141 3.03 -14.25 3.76
N GLN A 142 2.26 -14.44 4.82
CA GLN A 142 1.26 -15.54 4.90
C GLN A 142 -0.10 -15.12 4.33
N ALA A 143 -0.35 -13.82 4.28
CA ALA A 143 -1.54 -13.23 3.71
C ALA A 143 -1.20 -11.89 3.06
N PHE A 144 -2.06 -11.45 2.16
CA PHE A 144 -1.98 -10.17 1.49
C PHE A 144 -3.27 -9.39 1.71
N ILE A 145 -3.13 -8.07 1.82
CA ILE A 145 -4.25 -7.15 1.89
C ILE A 145 -4.40 -6.53 0.50
N ALA A 146 -5.50 -6.83 -0.18
CA ALA A 146 -5.86 -6.21 -1.45
C ALA A 146 -6.87 -5.09 -1.21
N LYS A 147 -6.57 -3.91 -1.76
CA LYS A 147 -7.41 -2.71 -1.71
C LYS A 147 -7.88 -2.37 -3.11
N LEU A 148 -9.19 -2.38 -3.31
CA LEU A 148 -9.81 -2.13 -4.61
C LEU A 148 -10.92 -1.07 -4.50
N PRO A 149 -11.13 -0.24 -5.52
CA PRO A 149 -12.28 0.66 -5.58
C PRO A 149 -13.58 -0.14 -5.75
N HIS A 150 -14.37 -0.21 -4.68
CA HIS A 150 -15.57 -1.02 -4.57
C HIS A 150 -16.66 -0.65 -5.57
N MET A 151 -16.64 0.57 -6.12
CA MET A 151 -17.63 1.00 -7.11
C MET A 151 -17.48 0.28 -8.45
N PHE A 152 -16.25 -0.03 -8.86
CA PHE A 152 -15.95 -0.55 -10.20
C PHE A 152 -15.41 -1.97 -10.19
N LEU A 153 -14.68 -2.34 -9.15
CA LEU A 153 -13.96 -3.60 -9.06
C LEU A 153 -14.41 -4.40 -7.84
N GLN A 154 -14.37 -5.72 -8.00
CA GLN A 154 -14.53 -6.68 -6.91
C GLN A 154 -13.58 -7.86 -7.13
N MET A 155 -13.33 -8.59 -6.05
CA MET A 155 -12.66 -9.88 -6.14
C MET A 155 -13.69 -10.93 -6.52
N LYS A 156 -13.38 -11.80 -7.48
CA LYS A 156 -14.32 -12.83 -7.91
C LYS A 156 -14.50 -13.87 -6.80
N SER A 157 -15.76 -14.18 -6.50
CA SER A 157 -16.15 -15.15 -5.46
C SER A 157 -15.71 -14.82 -4.03
N GLU A 158 -15.29 -13.58 -3.78
CA GLU A 158 -14.86 -13.12 -2.45
C GLU A 158 -15.68 -11.90 -2.03
N THR A 159 -15.99 -11.82 -0.74
CA THR A 159 -16.66 -10.65 -0.16
C THR A 159 -15.65 -9.77 0.56
N PRO A 160 -15.74 -8.43 0.45
CA PRO A 160 -14.82 -7.55 1.14
C PRO A 160 -14.99 -7.66 2.66
N ASP A 161 -13.87 -7.73 3.39
CA ASP A 161 -13.86 -7.70 4.86
C ASP A 161 -14.35 -6.35 5.38
N ASN A 162 -14.00 -5.28 4.67
CA ASN A 162 -14.41 -3.93 4.99
C ASN A 162 -14.51 -3.06 3.74
N VAL A 163 -15.47 -2.15 3.72
CA VAL A 163 -15.56 -1.06 2.74
C VAL A 163 -15.53 0.25 3.52
N ASP A 164 -14.55 1.10 3.22
CA ASP A 164 -14.39 2.37 3.90
C ASP A 164 -15.33 3.47 3.35
N SER A 165 -15.33 4.65 4.00
CA SER A 165 -16.11 5.81 3.56
C SER A 165 -15.75 6.33 2.17
N ASN A 166 -14.57 5.97 1.67
CA ASN A 166 -14.06 6.36 0.36
C ASN A 166 -14.37 5.31 -0.71
N ASN A 167 -15.20 4.30 -0.40
CA ASN A 167 -15.53 3.17 -1.27
C ASN A 167 -14.31 2.33 -1.67
N ILE A 168 -13.31 2.22 -0.80
CA ILE A 168 -12.22 1.25 -0.96
C ILE A 168 -12.58 -0.03 -0.21
N ALA A 169 -12.73 -1.12 -0.96
CA ALA A 169 -12.91 -2.45 -0.45
C ALA A 169 -11.56 -3.06 -0.08
N THR A 170 -11.47 -3.58 1.15
CA THR A 170 -10.31 -4.31 1.66
C THR A 170 -10.62 -5.79 1.73
N TYR A 171 -9.71 -6.61 1.20
CA TYR A 171 -9.78 -8.07 1.21
C TYR A 171 -8.48 -8.62 1.82
N ILE A 172 -8.59 -9.54 2.78
CA ILE A 172 -7.45 -10.23 3.38
C ILE A 172 -7.42 -11.65 2.84
N ILE A 173 -6.43 -11.93 1.98
CA ILE A 173 -6.38 -13.18 1.22
C ILE A 173 -5.14 -13.97 1.66
N PRO A 174 -5.27 -15.25 2.06
CA PRO A 174 -4.12 -16.09 2.38
C PRO A 174 -3.30 -16.35 1.12
N ARG A 175 -1.98 -16.56 1.28
CA ARG A 175 -1.10 -16.91 0.17
C ARG A 175 -1.47 -18.25 -0.46
N ASP A 176 -1.00 -18.47 -1.68
CA ASP A 176 -1.07 -19.78 -2.33
C ASP A 176 -0.10 -20.79 -1.69
N ALA A 177 -0.34 -22.07 -1.93
CA ALA A 177 0.57 -23.15 -1.51
C ALA A 177 1.94 -23.08 -2.21
N SER A 178 1.99 -22.49 -3.40
CA SER A 178 3.21 -22.30 -4.18
C SER A 178 4.12 -21.24 -3.55
N ILE A 179 5.42 -21.51 -3.55
CA ILE A 179 6.47 -20.59 -3.09
C ILE A 179 7.51 -20.39 -4.17
N THR A 180 8.18 -19.24 -4.16
CA THR A 180 9.31 -18.98 -5.04
C THR A 180 10.54 -19.77 -4.60
N ALA A 181 11.52 -19.91 -5.49
CA ALA A 181 12.78 -20.60 -5.21
C ALA A 181 13.56 -20.02 -4.01
N LEU A 182 13.35 -18.74 -3.68
CA LEU A 182 13.99 -18.04 -2.56
C LEU A 182 13.11 -18.03 -1.29
N GLY A 183 12.02 -18.81 -1.27
CA GLY A 183 11.11 -18.93 -0.13
C GLY A 183 10.05 -17.83 -0.04
N GLY A 184 9.88 -17.01 -1.07
CA GLY A 184 8.87 -15.96 -1.13
C GLY A 184 7.47 -16.47 -1.43
N SER A 185 6.49 -15.77 -0.90
CA SER A 185 5.08 -16.11 -1.07
C SER A 185 4.53 -15.66 -2.42
N GLN A 186 3.52 -16.39 -2.91
CA GLN A 186 2.79 -16.05 -4.11
C GLN A 186 1.29 -15.97 -3.80
N LEU A 187 0.57 -15.16 -4.57
CA LEU A 187 -0.88 -15.07 -4.50
C LEU A 187 -1.44 -14.85 -5.91
N LYS A 188 -2.33 -15.74 -6.34
CA LYS A 188 -3.15 -15.58 -7.51
C LYS A 188 -4.51 -15.01 -7.11
N LEU A 189 -4.88 -13.89 -7.69
CA LEU A 189 -6.13 -13.19 -7.46
C LEU A 189 -6.87 -12.96 -8.78
N GLU A 190 -8.19 -13.07 -8.75
CA GLU A 190 -9.05 -12.80 -9.89
C GLU A 190 -9.88 -11.55 -9.60
N ILE A 191 -9.58 -10.48 -10.34
CA ILE A 191 -10.26 -9.18 -10.26
C ILE A 191 -11.36 -9.16 -11.30
N GLU A 192 -12.56 -8.77 -10.91
CA GLU A 192 -13.73 -8.67 -11.76
C GLU A 192 -14.29 -7.24 -11.75
N THR A 193 -14.71 -6.75 -12.91
CA THR A 193 -15.46 -5.50 -13.02
C THR A 193 -16.91 -5.73 -12.60
N LYS A 194 -17.44 -4.85 -11.75
CA LYS A 194 -18.87 -4.81 -11.45
C LYS A 194 -19.69 -4.39 -12.68
N SER A 195 -21.01 -4.47 -12.56
CA SER A 195 -21.91 -3.90 -13.58
C SER A 195 -21.78 -2.38 -13.61
N ILE A 196 -20.99 -1.87 -14.56
CA ILE A 196 -20.79 -0.43 -14.77
C ILE A 196 -21.77 0.07 -15.84
N THR A 197 -22.52 1.12 -15.54
CA THR A 197 -23.47 1.74 -16.47
C THR A 197 -22.79 2.79 -17.33
N ASP A 198 -23.41 3.13 -18.47
CA ASP A 198 -22.91 4.21 -19.33
C ASP A 198 -22.88 5.57 -18.61
N ALA A 199 -23.85 5.84 -17.73
CA ALA A 199 -23.86 7.06 -16.91
C ALA A 199 -22.66 7.13 -15.96
N GLN A 200 -22.17 5.99 -15.47
CA GLN A 200 -20.94 5.96 -14.66
C GLN A 200 -19.69 6.25 -15.49
N PHE A 201 -19.64 5.87 -16.77
CA PHE A 201 -18.57 6.29 -17.68
C PHE A 201 -18.61 7.79 -17.95
N ASP A 202 -19.80 8.40 -18.09
CA ASP A 202 -19.90 9.84 -18.29
C ASP A 202 -19.37 10.63 -17.08
N VAL A 203 -19.68 10.16 -15.86
CA VAL A 203 -19.26 10.79 -14.60
C VAL A 203 -17.80 10.50 -14.25
N TYR A 204 -17.40 9.22 -14.22
CA TYR A 204 -16.12 8.75 -13.70
C TYR A 204 -15.08 8.41 -14.78
N GLY A 205 -15.45 8.47 -16.07
CA GLY A 205 -14.51 8.30 -17.16
C GLY A 205 -13.46 9.41 -17.18
N ASN A 206 -12.29 9.08 -17.71
CA ASN A 206 -11.11 9.94 -17.75
C ASN A 206 -11.42 11.26 -18.46
N ALA A 207 -10.77 12.35 -18.03
CA ALA A 207 -11.05 13.69 -18.56
C ALA A 207 -10.78 13.81 -20.07
N GLY A 208 -9.78 13.07 -20.59
CA GLY A 208 -9.45 13.03 -22.02
C GLY A 208 -10.18 11.94 -22.81
N ASP A 209 -10.72 10.92 -22.13
CA ASP A 209 -11.44 9.81 -22.75
C ASP A 209 -12.49 9.24 -21.80
N LYS A 210 -13.76 9.57 -22.05
CA LYS A 210 -14.90 9.10 -21.26
C LYS A 210 -15.22 7.62 -21.47
N THR A 211 -14.58 6.95 -22.41
CA THR A 211 -14.76 5.50 -22.64
C THR A 211 -13.89 4.64 -21.73
N VAL A 212 -12.98 5.25 -20.97
CA VAL A 212 -12.07 4.56 -20.04
C VAL A 212 -12.24 5.11 -18.63
N ILE A 213 -12.40 4.21 -17.66
CA ILE A 213 -12.30 4.53 -16.23
C ILE A 213 -10.95 4.00 -15.73
N SER A 214 -10.08 4.91 -15.29
CA SER A 214 -8.84 4.54 -14.60
C SER A 214 -9.09 4.42 -13.10
N SER A 215 -8.56 3.36 -12.51
CA SER A 215 -8.63 3.11 -11.07
C SER A 215 -7.33 2.50 -10.56
N VAL A 216 -7.03 2.61 -9.27
CA VAL A 216 -5.78 2.07 -8.70
C VAL A 216 -6.10 0.93 -7.75
N VAL A 217 -5.39 -0.18 -7.92
CA VAL A 217 -5.44 -1.33 -7.01
C VAL A 217 -4.11 -1.42 -6.27
N GLY A 218 -4.20 -1.56 -4.94
CA GLY A 218 -3.05 -1.67 -4.06
C GLY A 218 -3.03 -3.02 -3.35
N ILE A 219 -1.87 -3.69 -3.33
CA ILE A 219 -1.68 -4.95 -2.64
C ILE A 219 -0.53 -4.82 -1.68
N VAL A 220 -0.74 -5.23 -0.43
CA VAL A 220 0.23 -5.11 0.66
C VAL A 220 0.48 -6.47 1.30
N GLY A 221 1.74 -6.85 1.44
CA GLY A 221 2.14 -8.01 2.25
C GLY A 221 1.94 -7.74 3.73
N VAL A 222 1.25 -8.65 4.45
CA VAL A 222 0.91 -8.44 5.87
C VAL A 222 2.14 -8.43 6.77
N GLN A 223 3.14 -9.27 6.47
CA GLN A 223 4.35 -9.41 7.27
C GLN A 223 5.45 -8.49 6.76
N SER A 224 5.69 -8.49 5.44
CA SER A 224 6.78 -7.74 4.84
C SER A 224 6.51 -6.24 4.75
N GLY A 225 5.25 -5.82 4.79
CA GLY A 225 4.84 -4.45 4.48
C GLY A 225 5.11 -4.03 3.03
N ALA A 226 5.56 -4.96 2.17
CA ALA A 226 5.85 -4.66 0.78
C ALA A 226 4.55 -4.33 0.05
N THR A 227 4.52 -3.18 -0.61
CA THR A 227 3.34 -2.67 -1.30
C THR A 227 3.57 -2.67 -2.81
N LYS A 228 2.57 -3.11 -3.57
CA LYS A 228 2.52 -2.96 -5.03
C LYS A 228 1.19 -2.32 -5.42
N GLU A 229 1.29 -1.17 -6.05
CA GLU A 229 0.16 -0.48 -6.67
C GLU A 229 0.27 -0.59 -8.19
N PHE A 230 -0.87 -0.70 -8.87
CA PHE A 230 -0.97 -0.73 -10.32
C PHE A 230 -2.29 -0.10 -10.77
N GLU A 231 -2.28 0.47 -11.97
CA GLU A 231 -3.46 1.08 -12.57
C GLU A 231 -4.31 0.00 -13.24
N VAL A 232 -5.62 0.12 -13.14
CA VAL A 232 -6.59 -0.70 -13.85
C VAL A 232 -7.41 0.22 -14.75
N GLN A 233 -7.34 -0.02 -16.06
CA GLN A 233 -8.10 0.71 -17.06
C GLN A 233 -9.29 -0.13 -17.51
N ILE A 234 -10.49 0.37 -17.25
CA ILE A 234 -11.73 -0.31 -17.61
C ILE A 234 -12.32 0.39 -18.84
N SER A 235 -12.34 -0.34 -19.95
CA SER A 235 -12.97 0.10 -21.20
C SER A 235 -14.48 -0.17 -21.21
N ARG A 236 -15.24 0.71 -21.87
CA ARG A 236 -16.70 0.66 -22.01
C ARG A 236 -17.22 -0.58 -22.73
#